data_AF-A0A8J7KYY0-F1
#
_entry.id   AF-A0A8J7KYY0-F1
#
_cell.length_a   1.000
_cell.length_b   1.000
_cell.length_c   1.000
_cell.angle_alpha   90.00
_cell.angle_beta   90.00
_cell.angle_gamma   90.00
#
_symmetry.space_group_name_H-M   'P 1'
#
loop_
_entity.id
_entity.type
_entity.pdbx_description
1 polymer ?
#
loop_
_entity_poly.entity_id
_entity_poly.type
_entity_poly.pdbx_seq_one_letter_code
_entity_poly.pdbx_strand_id
1 'polypeptide(L)'
;MNNIVVIFTLKSMLFDFYKLAKEVALDTHALLNRVRHDGKDYLGEVFVQDSYGCLWKIKVRYTGNRKRYLKISSQSGKSRHIRASADNHKPGEYLQIAPNEWESFYRLANNEQQFYKCTQNILDRLVR
;
A
#
# COMPACT_ATOMS: atom_id res chain seq x y z
N MET A 1 17.26 -32.91 -44.85
CA MET A 1 16.20 -32.17 -44.13
C MET A 1 16.42 -32.09 -42.61
N ASN A 2 17.62 -32.37 -42.07
CA ASN A 2 17.84 -32.41 -40.61
C ASN A 2 18.36 -31.10 -40.00
N ASN A 3 18.99 -30.22 -40.78
CA ASN A 3 19.60 -28.98 -40.24
C ASN A 3 18.56 -27.89 -39.88
N ILE A 4 17.42 -27.84 -40.57
CA ILE A 4 16.38 -26.81 -40.33
C ILE A 4 15.64 -27.08 -39.00
N VAL A 5 15.38 -28.36 -38.68
CA VAL A 5 14.70 -28.77 -37.44
C VAL A 5 15.58 -28.44 -36.22
N VAL A 6 16.88 -28.71 -36.29
CA VAL A 6 17.82 -28.43 -35.19
C VAL A 6 17.93 -26.94 -34.88
N ILE A 7 17.96 -26.08 -35.91
CA ILE A 7 18.02 -24.61 -35.73
C ILE A 7 16.73 -24.07 -35.11
N PHE A 8 15.56 -24.62 -35.47
CA PHE A 8 14.28 -24.19 -34.91
C PHE A 8 14.16 -24.55 -33.42
N THR A 9 14.59 -25.76 -33.05
CA THR A 9 14.56 -26.24 -31.66
C THR A 9 15.50 -25.43 -30.76
N LEU A 10 16.70 -25.09 -31.24
CA LEU A 10 17.66 -24.26 -30.48
C LEU A 10 17.15 -22.83 -30.24
N LYS A 11 16.47 -22.23 -31.23
CA LYS A 11 15.85 -20.90 -31.07
C LYS A 11 14.70 -20.92 -30.08
N SER A 12 13.87 -21.97 -30.10
CA SER A 12 12.78 -22.13 -29.12
C SER A 12 13.32 -22.24 -27.70
N MET A 13 14.31 -23.09 -27.48
CA MET A 13 14.94 -23.26 -26.16
C MET A 13 15.59 -21.97 -25.66
N LEU A 14 16.29 -21.23 -26.53
CA LEU A 14 16.91 -19.94 -26.15
C LEU A 14 15.86 -18.90 -25.74
N PHE A 15 14.71 -18.88 -26.43
CA PHE A 15 13.60 -17.98 -26.11
C PHE A 15 12.95 -18.33 -24.76
N ASP A 16 12.76 -19.62 -24.48
CA ASP A 16 12.23 -20.10 -23.20
C ASP A 16 13.17 -19.78 -22.04
N PHE A 17 14.49 -19.93 -22.23
CA PHE A 17 15.50 -19.52 -21.26
C PHE A 17 15.48 -18.01 -20.99
N TYR A 18 15.35 -17.19 -22.04
CA TYR A 18 15.24 -15.74 -21.90
C TYR A 18 13.98 -15.34 -21.12
N LYS A 19 12.85 -16.01 -21.39
CA LYS A 19 11.59 -15.78 -20.69
C LYS A 19 11.71 -16.14 -19.21
N LEU A 20 12.26 -17.32 -18.91
CA LEU A 20 12.50 -17.78 -17.53
C LEU A 20 13.43 -16.82 -16.78
N ALA A 21 14.53 -16.40 -17.39
CA ALA A 21 15.46 -15.45 -16.78
C ALA A 21 14.78 -14.08 -16.51
N LYS A 22 13.89 -13.64 -17.40
CA LYS A 22 13.14 -12.39 -17.23
C LYS A 22 12.10 -12.50 -16.11
N GLU A 23 11.40 -13.63 -16.01
CA GLU A 23 10.46 -13.92 -14.91
C GLU A 23 11.18 -13.97 -13.56
N VAL A 24 12.32 -14.67 -13.49
CA VAL A 24 13.18 -14.71 -12.29
C VAL A 24 13.68 -13.30 -11.93
N ALA A 25 14.12 -12.50 -12.91
CA ALA A 25 14.57 -11.14 -12.66
C ALA A 25 13.45 -10.21 -12.15
N LEU A 26 12.22 -10.37 -12.67
CA LEU A 26 11.05 -9.63 -12.19
C LEU A 26 10.68 -10.03 -10.76
N ASP A 27 10.71 -11.33 -10.44
CA ASP A 27 10.47 -11.83 -9.09
C ASP A 27 11.55 -11.38 -8.12
N THR A 28 12.81 -11.36 -8.55
CA THR A 28 13.94 -10.88 -7.74
C THR A 28 13.83 -9.37 -7.52
N HIS A 29 13.41 -8.60 -8.52
CA HIS A 29 13.17 -7.16 -8.38
C HIS A 29 11.97 -6.87 -7.48
N ALA A 30 10.93 -7.71 -7.51
CA ALA A 30 9.79 -7.62 -6.60
C ALA A 30 10.18 -7.97 -5.16
N LEU A 31 11.02 -9.01 -4.97
CA LEU A 31 11.61 -9.37 -3.67
C LEU A 31 12.54 -8.28 -3.15
N LEU A 32 13.43 -7.74 -3.98
CA LEU A 32 14.31 -6.63 -3.61
C LEU A 32 13.51 -5.36 -3.31
N ASN A 33 12.41 -5.10 -4.02
CA ASN A 33 11.51 -4.00 -3.66
C ASN A 33 10.80 -4.25 -2.33
N ARG A 34 10.42 -5.50 -2.00
CA ARG A 34 9.93 -5.85 -0.65
C ARG A 34 11.01 -5.61 0.39
N VAL A 35 12.19 -6.23 0.26
CA VAL A 35 13.32 -6.09 1.19
C VAL A 35 13.80 -4.63 1.33
N ARG A 36 13.85 -3.87 0.24
CA ARG A 36 14.20 -2.44 0.25
C ARG A 36 13.11 -1.56 0.87
N HIS A 37 11.88 -2.05 0.96
CA HIS A 37 10.75 -1.37 1.58
C HIS A 37 10.30 -2.00 2.92
N ASP A 38 10.90 -3.10 3.38
CA ASP A 38 10.57 -3.88 4.60
C ASP A 38 10.73 -3.12 5.92
N GLY A 39 11.11 -1.85 5.87
CA GLY A 39 10.88 -0.95 7.01
C GLY A 39 9.45 -0.41 7.09
N LYS A 40 8.61 -0.60 6.05
CA LYS A 40 7.29 -0.01 5.82
C LYS A 40 6.29 -1.07 5.33
N ASP A 41 5.81 -1.88 6.26
CA ASP A 41 4.66 -2.76 6.03
C ASP A 41 3.44 -1.91 5.63
N TYR A 42 3.16 -1.89 4.35
CA TYR A 42 1.92 -1.37 3.82
C TYR A 42 0.85 -2.44 4.06
N LEU A 43 -0.08 -2.14 4.96
CA LEU A 43 -1.07 -3.11 5.44
C LEU A 43 -2.39 -3.05 4.67
N GLY A 44 -2.59 -1.99 3.88
CA GLY A 44 -3.77 -1.83 3.06
C GLY A 44 -4.06 -0.37 2.72
N GLU A 45 -5.06 -0.20 1.86
CA GLU A 45 -5.60 1.10 1.49
C GLU A 45 -7.11 1.02 1.38
N VAL A 46 -7.74 2.13 1.72
CA VAL A 46 -9.18 2.29 1.75
C VAL A 46 -9.51 3.69 1.26
N PHE A 47 -10.65 3.82 0.59
CA PHE A 47 -11.23 5.09 0.22
C PHE A 47 -12.43 5.37 1.11
N VAL A 48 -12.43 6.53 1.76
CA VAL A 48 -13.54 6.96 2.63
C VAL A 48 -13.96 8.34 2.20
N GLN A 49 -15.26 8.53 2.08
CA GLN A 49 -15.84 9.85 1.84
C GLN A 49 -16.09 10.54 3.18
N ASP A 50 -15.61 11.77 3.34
CA ASP A 50 -15.94 12.58 4.51
C ASP A 50 -17.40 13.06 4.46
N SER A 51 -17.86 13.67 5.55
CA SER A 51 -19.22 14.22 5.67
C SER A 51 -19.55 15.36 4.68
N TYR A 52 -18.55 15.95 4.01
CA TYR A 52 -18.72 16.98 2.99
C TYR A 52 -18.68 16.43 1.57
N GLY A 53 -18.60 15.10 1.43
CA GLY A 53 -18.58 14.44 0.15
C GLY A 53 -17.20 14.36 -0.51
N CYS A 54 -16.12 14.78 0.17
CA CYS A 54 -14.76 14.67 -0.38
C CYS A 54 -14.23 13.24 -0.19
N LEU A 55 -13.66 12.68 -1.27
CA LEU A 55 -13.09 11.34 -1.25
C LEU A 55 -11.62 11.37 -0.81
N TRP A 56 -11.32 10.62 0.24
CA TRP A 56 -9.98 10.51 0.82
C TRP A 56 -9.41 9.12 0.61
N LYS A 57 -8.17 9.09 0.11
CA LYS A 57 -7.35 7.88 0.01
C LYS A 57 -6.55 7.73 1.30
N ILE A 58 -6.71 6.61 1.98
CA ILE A 58 -6.13 6.35 3.30
C ILE A 58 -5.26 5.11 3.23
N LYS A 59 -3.95 5.28 3.40
CA LYS A 59 -3.00 4.17 3.47
C LYS A 59 -2.74 3.80 4.93
N VAL A 60 -3.04 2.56 5.27
CA VAL A 60 -2.79 1.97 6.60
C VAL A 60 -1.39 1.36 6.61
N ARG A 61 -0.58 1.73 7.60
CA ARG A 61 0.84 1.37 7.62
C ARG A 61 1.30 0.96 9.01
N TYR A 62 2.23 0.01 9.02
CA TYR A 62 3.07 -0.33 10.14
C TYR A 62 4.54 -0.24 9.72
N THR A 63 5.41 0.26 10.58
CA THR A 63 6.85 0.37 10.31
C THR A 63 7.60 0.16 11.61
N GLY A 64 8.79 -0.44 11.61
CA GLY A 64 9.57 -0.61 12.85
C GLY A 64 9.74 0.70 13.65
N ASN A 65 10.09 1.80 12.96
CA ASN A 65 10.41 3.07 13.63
C ASN A 65 9.21 3.99 13.87
N ARG A 66 8.14 3.89 13.05
CA ARG A 66 6.94 4.76 13.18
C ARG A 66 5.74 4.01 13.75
N LYS A 67 5.87 2.71 13.98
CA LYS A 67 4.82 1.78 14.40
C LYS A 67 3.56 1.99 13.55
N ARG A 68 2.37 2.09 14.15
CA ARG A 68 1.07 2.23 13.46
C ARG A 68 0.82 3.69 13.08
N TYR A 69 0.64 3.93 11.79
CA TYR A 69 0.26 5.25 11.29
C TYR A 69 -0.59 5.17 10.02
N LEU A 70 -1.23 6.29 9.69
CA LEU A 70 -2.03 6.53 8.50
C LEU A 70 -1.36 7.59 7.64
N LYS A 71 -1.44 7.42 6.32
CA LYS A 71 -1.22 8.49 5.34
C LYS A 71 -2.54 8.79 4.64
N ILE A 72 -3.06 9.99 4.86
CA ILE A 72 -4.37 10.44 4.37
C ILE A 72 -4.13 11.51 3.30
N SER A 73 -4.77 11.36 2.15
CA SER A 73 -4.66 12.31 1.03
C SER A 73 -5.99 12.48 0.33
N SER A 74 -6.39 13.73 0.11
CA SER A 74 -7.57 14.04 -0.71
C SER A 74 -7.29 13.70 -2.17
N GLN A 75 -8.29 13.19 -2.89
CA GLN A 75 -8.24 13.08 -4.35
C GLN A 75 -8.53 14.40 -5.07
N SER A 76 -9.19 15.37 -4.41
CA SER A 76 -9.57 16.64 -5.01
C SER A 76 -8.42 17.66 -4.98
N GLY A 77 -7.45 17.48 -5.88
CA GLY A 77 -6.58 18.51 -6.49
C GLY A 77 -5.61 19.31 -5.62
N LYS A 78 -5.87 19.52 -4.33
CA LYS A 78 -4.94 20.14 -3.39
C LYS A 78 -4.31 19.05 -2.55
N SER A 79 -2.99 18.88 -2.72
CA SER A 79 -2.15 17.89 -2.05
C SER A 79 -2.04 18.13 -0.53
N ARG A 80 -3.17 18.11 0.19
CA ARG A 80 -3.18 18.10 1.65
C ARG A 80 -2.93 16.65 2.07
N HIS A 81 -1.70 16.41 2.50
CA HIS A 81 -1.30 15.14 3.09
C HIS A 81 -1.35 15.25 4.60
N ILE A 82 -2.24 14.48 5.22
CA ILE A 82 -2.32 14.36 6.67
C ILE A 82 -1.64 13.05 7.07
N ARG A 83 -0.91 13.08 8.17
CA ARG A 83 -0.34 11.88 8.79
C ARG A 83 -0.90 11.77 10.20
N ALA A 84 -1.34 10.57 10.56
CA ALA A 84 -1.84 10.30 11.91
C ALA A 84 -1.12 9.07 12.48
N SER A 85 -0.73 9.09 13.75
CA SER A 85 -0.05 7.97 14.42
C SER A 85 -0.80 7.54 15.66
N ALA A 86 -0.86 6.23 15.89
CA ALA A 86 -1.38 5.67 17.14
C ALA A 86 -0.32 5.52 18.23
N ASP A 87 0.95 5.72 17.89
CA ASP A 87 2.09 5.41 18.74
C ASP A 87 2.95 6.65 19.03
N ASN A 88 2.36 7.85 18.98
CA ASN A 88 2.99 9.13 19.30
C ASN A 88 4.30 9.40 18.53
N HIS A 89 4.37 8.95 17.28
CA HIS A 89 5.54 9.16 16.43
C HIS A 89 5.62 10.63 15.99
N LYS A 90 6.69 11.33 16.34
CA LYS A 90 6.97 12.73 15.96
C LYS A 90 5.76 13.67 16.20
N PRO A 91 5.47 14.01 17.47
CA PRO A 91 4.43 14.96 17.82
C PRO A 91 4.61 16.28 17.06
N GLY A 92 3.54 16.82 16.48
CA GLY A 92 3.57 18.04 15.65
C GLY A 92 3.71 17.79 14.14
N GLU A 93 4.33 16.68 13.72
CA GLU A 93 4.32 16.23 12.31
C GLU A 93 3.17 15.24 12.02
N TYR A 94 2.76 14.48 13.05
CA TYR A 94 1.69 13.49 12.98
C TYR A 94 0.58 13.86 13.97
N LEU A 95 -0.66 13.82 13.52
CA LEU A 95 -1.83 13.89 14.40
C LEU A 95 -1.88 12.63 15.27
N GLN A 96 -2.19 12.79 16.55
CA GLN A 96 -2.39 11.64 17.42
C GLN A 96 -3.78 11.04 17.18
N ILE A 97 -3.83 9.71 17.03
CA ILE A 97 -5.06 8.90 17.05
C ILE A 97 -4.94 7.81 18.11
N ALA A 98 -6.06 7.24 18.52
CA ALA A 98 -6.04 6.09 19.41
C ALA A 98 -5.74 4.79 18.62
N PRO A 99 -5.15 3.76 19.26
CA PRO A 99 -4.89 2.47 18.62
C PRO A 99 -6.12 1.81 17.97
N ASN A 100 -7.29 1.90 18.60
CA ASN A 100 -8.55 1.37 18.10
C ASN A 100 -9.08 2.15 16.88
N GLU A 101 -8.80 3.45 16.81
CA GLU A 101 -9.12 4.26 15.64
C GLU A 101 -8.28 3.81 14.44
N TRP A 102 -6.97 3.59 14.65
CA TRP A 102 -6.10 3.01 13.61
C TRP A 102 -6.58 1.62 13.18
N GLU A 103 -6.98 0.77 14.13
CA GLU A 103 -7.51 -0.57 13.86
C GLU A 103 -8.78 -0.52 13.01
N SER A 104 -9.65 0.47 13.22
CA SER A 104 -10.87 0.64 12.40
C SER A 104 -10.53 0.82 10.92
N PHE A 105 -9.50 1.62 10.60
CA PHE A 105 -9.01 1.73 9.21
C PHE A 105 -8.38 0.43 8.72
N TYR A 106 -7.61 -0.27 9.55
CA TYR A 106 -7.00 -1.55 9.18
C TYR A 106 -8.06 -2.60 8.82
N ARG A 107 -9.09 -2.76 9.65
CA ARG A 107 -10.19 -3.69 9.39
C ARG A 107 -10.97 -3.32 8.13
N LEU A 108 -11.26 -2.03 7.94
CA LEU A 108 -11.92 -1.56 6.73
C LEU A 108 -11.08 -1.82 5.47
N ALA A 109 -9.75 -1.66 5.55
CA ALA A 109 -8.82 -2.00 4.46
C ALA A 109 -8.78 -3.50 4.14
N ASN A 110 -9.21 -4.35 5.09
CA ASN A 110 -9.34 -5.80 4.93
C ASN A 110 -10.79 -6.24 4.65
N ASN A 111 -11.58 -5.36 4.04
CA ASN A 111 -12.96 -5.60 3.57
C ASN A 111 -14.01 -5.79 4.68
N GLU A 112 -13.73 -5.41 5.93
CA GLU A 112 -14.71 -5.39 7.01
C GLU A 112 -15.59 -4.11 6.95
N GLN A 113 -16.58 -4.10 6.05
CA GLN A 113 -17.41 -2.92 5.74
C GLN A 113 -18.19 -2.36 6.94
N GLN A 114 -18.44 -3.14 7.98
CA GLN A 114 -19.08 -2.68 9.22
C GLN A 114 -18.30 -1.55 9.92
N PHE A 115 -17.00 -1.40 9.62
CA PHE A 115 -16.17 -0.31 10.16
C PHE A 115 -16.29 1.00 9.38
N TYR A 116 -17.02 1.06 8.25
CA TYR A 116 -17.08 2.25 7.40
C TYR A 116 -17.56 3.49 8.16
N LYS A 117 -18.68 3.40 8.88
CA LYS A 117 -19.24 4.55 9.62
C LYS A 117 -18.33 5.05 10.74
N CYS A 118 -17.70 4.14 11.49
CA CYS A 118 -16.70 4.49 12.51
C CYS A 118 -15.53 5.24 11.87
N THR A 119 -15.02 4.69 10.76
CA THR A 119 -13.88 5.23 10.04
C THR A 119 -14.18 6.61 9.45
N GLN A 120 -15.40 6.82 8.94
CA GLN A 120 -15.86 8.13 8.47
C GLN A 120 -15.86 9.18 9.58
N ASN A 121 -16.38 8.85 10.77
CA ASN A 121 -16.38 9.77 11.92
C ASN A 121 -14.96 10.16 12.35
N ILE A 122 -14.04 9.20 12.36
CA ILE A 122 -12.62 9.46 12.68
C ILE A 122 -12.00 10.34 11.60
N LEU A 123 -12.25 10.05 10.32
CA LEU A 123 -11.76 10.85 9.20
C LEU A 123 -12.24 12.29 9.31
N ASP A 124 -13.53 12.51 9.56
CA ASP A 124 -14.12 13.85 9.73
C ASP A 124 -13.36 14.66 10.79
N ARG A 125 -12.99 14.04 11.91
CA ARG A 125 -12.18 14.69 12.95
C ARG A 125 -10.75 15.02 12.50
N LEU A 126 -10.16 14.21 11.62
CA LEU A 126 -8.76 14.36 11.20
C LEU A 126 -8.55 15.38 10.07
N VAL A 127 -9.58 15.61 9.25
CA VAL A 127 -9.47 16.49 8.06
C VAL A 127 -10.05 17.89 8.27
N ARG A 128 -10.77 18.10 9.38
CA ARG A 128 -11.26 19.40 9.86
C ARG A 128 -10.14 20.13 10.62
#